data_AF-A0A645GM30-F1
#
_entry.id   AF-A0A645GM30-F1
#
_cell.length_a   1.000
_cell.length_b   1.000
_cell.length_c   1.000
_cell.angle_alpha   90.00
_cell.angle_beta   90.00
_cell.angle_gamma   90.00
#
_symmetry.space_group_name_H-M   'P 1'
#
loop_
_entity.id
_entity.type
_entity.pdbx_description
1 polymer ?
#
loop_
_entity_poly.entity_id
_entity_poly.type
_entity_poly.pdbx_seq_one_letter_code
_entity_poly.pdbx_strand_id
1 'polypeptide(L)'
;MFEDLFGDFQEDKHFAVIEVKESYGSQAGDNYILMEEHGFSGDAKKLTHLYHEVGHAWNVKAKHHIQRTRFFDEAFASYFEALAIKNFYGYKEFIGKMDLYRNLFIESVNEDRINFNTPICNYGKYEIGHNSYTKGPWVLYLLNEILGDEVFYEAIRIFLSEFRDKEVDFEDFKGTIEKVSNIDLSAFFKKWIYGIESSELLCNDVDVKHIINNYKSEK
;
A
#
# COMPACT_ATOMS: atom_id res chain seq x y z
N MET A 1 13.82 -5.87 9.33
CA MET A 1 13.33 -5.72 7.95
C MET A 1 12.62 -4.39 7.74
N PHE A 2 11.41 -4.15 8.28
CA PHE A 2 10.74 -2.86 8.08
C PHE A 2 11.55 -1.69 8.65
N GLU A 3 12.18 -1.84 9.81
CA GLU A 3 13.11 -0.83 10.34
C GLU A 3 14.28 -0.55 9.37
N ASP A 4 14.83 -1.59 8.73
CA ASP A 4 15.92 -1.43 7.75
C ASP A 4 15.46 -0.66 6.50
N LEU A 5 14.21 -0.85 6.08
CA LEU A 5 13.64 -0.18 4.91
C LEU A 5 13.20 1.25 5.26
N PHE A 6 12.42 1.41 6.32
CA PHE A 6 11.60 2.60 6.59
C PHE A 6 12.06 3.40 7.83
N GLY A 7 13.15 2.98 8.48
CA GLY A 7 13.64 3.60 9.70
C GLY A 7 12.95 3.07 10.96
N ASP A 8 13.49 3.46 12.12
CA ASP A 8 13.10 2.93 13.42
C ASP A 8 11.58 3.00 13.67
N PHE A 9 11.06 1.88 14.19
CA PHE A 9 9.76 1.83 14.87
C PHE A 9 9.80 2.75 16.10
N GLN A 10 8.64 3.23 16.56
CA GLN A 10 8.48 4.26 17.62
C GLN A 10 9.46 4.14 18.81
N GLU A 11 9.65 5.23 19.57
CA GLU A 11 10.61 5.29 20.69
C GLU A 11 10.43 4.15 21.71
N ASP A 12 9.20 3.68 21.93
CA ASP A 12 8.88 2.50 22.74
C ASP A 12 8.77 1.23 21.88
N LYS A 13 9.91 0.53 21.72
CA LYS A 13 10.14 -0.61 20.81
C LYS A 13 9.40 -1.93 21.14
N HIS A 14 8.13 -1.89 21.52
CA HIS A 14 7.39 -3.11 21.84
C HIS A 14 5.96 -3.08 21.31
N PHE A 15 5.56 -4.20 20.69
CA PHE A 15 4.16 -4.50 20.46
C PHE A 15 3.86 -5.92 20.92
N ALA A 16 2.70 -6.12 21.53
CA ALA A 16 2.20 -7.44 21.88
C ALA A 16 1.35 -7.99 20.73
N VAL A 17 1.64 -9.21 20.27
CA VAL A 17 0.75 -9.93 19.34
C VAL A 17 -0.19 -10.80 20.17
N ILE A 18 -1.49 -10.51 20.10
CA ILE A 18 -2.53 -11.11 20.91
C ILE A 18 -3.46 -11.90 20.01
N GLU A 19 -3.56 -13.21 20.26
CA GLU A 19 -4.47 -14.10 19.53
C GLU A 19 -5.93 -13.79 19.87
N VAL A 20 -6.76 -13.64 18.84
CA VAL A 20 -8.22 -13.54 18.92
C VAL A 20 -8.86 -14.64 18.07
N LYS A 21 -10.12 -14.98 18.38
CA LYS A 21 -10.86 -15.99 17.59
C LYS A 21 -11.10 -15.49 16.17
N GLU A 22 -11.21 -16.43 15.22
CA GLU A 22 -11.68 -16.10 13.87
C GLU A 22 -12.98 -15.29 13.88
N SER A 23 -13.15 -14.46 12.84
CA SER A 23 -14.29 -13.56 12.63
C SER A 23 -14.35 -12.33 13.54
N TYR A 24 -13.37 -12.13 14.44
CA TYR A 24 -13.25 -10.89 15.20
C TYR A 24 -12.51 -9.80 14.41
N GLY A 25 -11.76 -10.18 13.38
CA GLY A 25 -10.91 -9.29 12.60
C GLY A 25 -9.58 -9.01 13.29
N SER A 26 -8.51 -9.00 12.51
CA SER A 26 -7.20 -8.49 12.94
C SER A 26 -7.21 -6.96 12.99
N GLN A 27 -6.42 -6.40 13.91
CA GLN A 27 -6.30 -4.96 14.08
C GLN A 27 -4.96 -4.59 14.73
N ALA A 28 -4.25 -3.64 14.12
CA ALA A 28 -3.11 -2.97 14.73
C ALA A 28 -3.53 -1.74 15.55
N GLY A 29 -2.97 -1.62 16.76
CA GLY A 29 -2.93 -0.41 17.58
C GLY A 29 -1.50 -0.02 17.90
N ASP A 30 -1.29 1.08 18.64
CA ASP A 30 0.04 1.67 18.84
C ASP A 30 1.08 0.67 19.40
N ASN A 31 0.69 -0.15 20.39
CA ASN A 31 1.58 -1.12 21.06
C ASN A 31 1.02 -2.55 21.09
N TYR A 32 0.04 -2.86 20.24
CA TYR A 32 -0.52 -4.21 20.17
C TYR A 32 -1.05 -4.54 18.77
N ILE A 33 -1.08 -5.82 18.46
CA ILE A 33 -1.72 -6.39 17.27
C ILE A 33 -2.70 -7.45 17.77
N LEU A 34 -3.98 -7.27 17.49
CA LEU A 34 -4.96 -8.35 17.56
C LEU A 34 -4.84 -9.16 16.27
N MET A 35 -4.63 -10.46 16.40
CA MET A 35 -4.41 -11.37 15.26
C MET A 35 -5.35 -12.55 15.37
N GLU A 36 -6.13 -12.82 14.32
CA GLU A 36 -6.98 -14.01 14.27
C GLU A 36 -6.14 -15.32 14.33
N GLU A 37 -6.72 -16.37 14.92
CA GLU A 37 -6.04 -17.64 15.21
C GLU A 37 -5.32 -18.28 14.00
N HIS A 38 -5.79 -18.07 12.77
CA HIS A 38 -5.10 -18.53 11.56
C HIS A 38 -3.68 -17.97 11.42
N GLY A 39 -3.41 -16.77 11.96
CA GLY A 39 -2.08 -16.17 12.01
C GLY A 39 -1.08 -16.93 12.89
N PHE A 40 -1.55 -17.83 13.76
CA PHE A 40 -0.73 -18.66 14.65
C PHE A 40 -0.65 -20.12 14.20
N SER A 41 -1.25 -20.46 13.06
CA SER A 41 -1.35 -21.84 12.56
C SER A 41 -0.02 -22.50 12.17
N GLY A 42 1.08 -21.76 12.15
CA GLY A 42 2.40 -22.24 11.70
C GLY A 42 2.53 -22.39 10.17
N ASP A 43 1.45 -22.12 9.41
CA ASP A 43 1.49 -22.04 7.96
C ASP A 43 2.07 -20.69 7.53
N ALA A 44 3.26 -20.72 6.94
CA ALA A 44 3.96 -19.53 6.43
C ALA A 44 3.09 -18.69 5.47
N LYS A 45 2.15 -19.32 4.75
CA LYS A 45 1.22 -18.60 3.86
C LYS A 45 0.14 -17.82 4.59
N LYS A 46 -0.12 -18.15 5.87
CA LYS A 46 -1.08 -17.45 6.74
C LYS A 46 -0.44 -16.38 7.61
N LEU A 47 0.90 -16.38 7.70
CA LEU A 47 1.66 -15.30 8.34
C LEU A 47 1.62 -13.98 7.56
N THR A 48 1.10 -13.96 6.34
CA THR A 48 1.09 -12.73 5.55
C THR A 48 0.20 -11.65 6.18
N HIS A 49 -0.90 -12.05 6.81
CA HIS A 49 -1.73 -11.13 7.60
C HIS A 49 -0.97 -10.52 8.78
N LEU A 50 -0.07 -11.26 9.43
CA LEU A 50 0.81 -10.69 10.45
C LEU A 50 1.73 -9.62 9.88
N TYR A 51 2.25 -9.79 8.66
CA TYR A 51 3.08 -8.74 8.04
C TYR A 51 2.26 -7.49 7.71
N HIS A 52 0.98 -7.64 7.30
CA HIS A 52 0.06 -6.52 7.10
C HIS A 52 -0.14 -5.75 8.41
N GLU A 53 -0.48 -6.45 9.50
CA GLU A 53 -0.69 -5.80 10.80
C GLU A 53 0.57 -5.13 11.35
N VAL A 54 1.73 -5.78 11.21
CA VAL A 54 3.01 -5.16 11.58
C VAL A 54 3.34 -3.97 10.67
N GLY A 55 2.87 -3.96 9.42
CA GLY A 55 3.06 -2.84 8.49
C GLY A 55 2.39 -1.55 8.95
N HIS A 56 1.24 -1.64 9.63
CA HIS A 56 0.51 -0.47 10.15
C HIS A 56 1.33 0.36 11.16
N ALA A 57 2.35 -0.22 11.78
CA ALA A 57 3.26 0.45 12.71
C ALA A 57 3.97 1.69 12.13
N TRP A 58 4.06 1.79 10.79
CA TRP A 58 4.69 2.91 10.10
C TRP A 58 3.69 3.89 9.48
N ASN A 59 2.39 3.64 9.53
CA ASN A 59 1.40 4.47 8.84
C ASN A 59 1.40 5.92 9.33
N VAL A 60 1.11 6.82 8.40
CA VAL A 60 0.90 8.24 8.68
C VAL A 60 -0.59 8.54 8.72
N LYS A 61 -0.97 9.54 9.51
CA LYS A 61 -2.38 9.95 9.60
C LYS A 61 -2.77 10.72 8.34
N ALA A 62 -3.85 10.30 7.69
CA ALA A 62 -4.40 11.04 6.56
C ALA A 62 -5.30 12.20 7.04
N LYS A 63 -5.31 13.32 6.32
CA LYS A 63 -6.25 14.43 6.56
C LYS A 63 -7.68 13.93 6.51
N HIS A 64 -8.55 14.47 7.37
CA HIS A 64 -9.92 13.99 7.56
C HIS A 64 -10.71 13.72 6.24
N HIS A 65 -10.58 14.61 5.26
CA HIS A 65 -11.31 14.51 3.99
C HIS A 65 -10.89 13.34 3.09
N ILE A 66 -9.71 12.76 3.29
CA ILE A 66 -9.22 11.58 2.57
C ILE A 66 -9.01 10.35 3.47
N GLN A 67 -9.20 10.45 4.79
CA GLN A 67 -8.98 9.32 5.70
C GLN A 67 -9.76 8.06 5.28
N ARG A 68 -11.00 8.24 4.81
CA ARG A 68 -11.87 7.13 4.38
C ARG A 68 -11.50 6.54 3.03
N THR A 69 -10.55 7.14 2.30
CA THR A 69 -9.92 6.47 1.15
C THR A 69 -9.10 5.27 1.63
N ARG A 70 -8.64 5.28 2.89
CA ARG A 70 -7.77 4.26 3.49
C ARG A 70 -6.45 4.04 2.73
N PHE A 71 -6.03 4.98 1.89
CA PHE A 71 -4.81 4.82 1.10
C PHE A 71 -3.56 4.81 1.99
N PHE A 72 -3.35 5.85 2.80
CA PHE A 72 -2.20 5.93 3.72
C PHE A 72 -2.25 4.95 4.90
N ASP A 73 -3.31 4.14 4.97
CA ASP A 73 -3.50 3.13 5.99
C ASP A 73 -3.30 1.73 5.38
N GLU A 74 -4.26 1.32 4.54
CA GLU A 74 -4.34 -0.05 4.03
C GLU A 74 -3.49 -0.30 2.80
N ALA A 75 -3.33 0.71 1.92
CA ALA A 75 -2.47 0.53 0.75
C ALA A 75 -1.01 0.34 1.17
N PHE A 76 -0.56 1.10 2.17
CA PHE A 76 0.78 1.02 2.74
C PHE A 76 0.99 -0.32 3.44
N ALA A 77 0.10 -0.70 4.37
CA ALA A 77 0.19 -1.97 5.07
C ALA A 77 0.18 -3.18 4.11
N SER A 78 -0.69 -3.19 3.10
CA SER A 78 -0.73 -4.25 2.08
C SER A 78 0.53 -4.28 1.20
N TYR A 79 1.10 -3.13 0.85
CA TYR A 79 2.36 -3.14 0.09
C TYR A 79 3.55 -3.58 0.96
N PHE A 80 3.55 -3.23 2.25
CA PHE A 80 4.56 -3.69 3.20
C PHE A 80 4.45 -5.19 3.43
N GLU A 81 3.24 -5.75 3.50
CA GLU A 81 3.00 -7.20 3.45
C GLU A 81 3.66 -7.82 2.21
N ALA A 82 3.43 -7.24 1.02
CA ALA A 82 4.04 -7.74 -0.21
C ALA A 82 5.59 -7.66 -0.16
N LEU A 83 6.16 -6.57 0.35
CA LEU A 83 7.62 -6.46 0.52
C LEU A 83 8.18 -7.47 1.52
N ALA A 84 7.46 -7.76 2.60
CA ALA A 84 7.82 -8.83 3.53
C ALA A 84 7.82 -10.19 2.82
N ILE A 85 6.82 -10.44 1.98
CA ILE A 85 6.77 -11.65 1.16
C ILE A 85 7.97 -11.71 0.20
N LYS A 86 8.31 -10.60 -0.47
CA LYS A 86 9.50 -10.49 -1.34
C LYS A 86 10.77 -10.86 -0.58
N ASN A 87 10.92 -10.37 0.66
CA ASN A 87 12.10 -10.58 1.47
C ASN A 87 12.24 -12.02 2.00
N PHE A 88 11.14 -12.60 2.51
CA PHE A 88 11.19 -13.92 3.16
C PHE A 88 11.02 -15.10 2.21
N TYR A 89 10.27 -14.91 1.12
CA TYR A 89 9.91 -16.00 0.20
C TYR A 89 10.41 -15.79 -1.22
N GLY A 90 10.71 -14.55 -1.61
CA GLY A 90 11.32 -14.23 -2.89
C GLY A 90 10.41 -13.51 -3.87
N TYR A 91 10.98 -13.13 -5.01
CA TYR A 91 10.30 -12.28 -6.01
C TYR A 91 9.11 -12.96 -6.68
N LYS A 92 9.14 -14.28 -6.86
CA LYS A 92 8.04 -15.02 -7.50
C LYS A 92 6.77 -14.95 -6.64
N GLU A 93 6.92 -15.11 -5.34
CA GLU A 93 5.86 -15.05 -4.35
C GLU A 93 5.32 -13.62 -4.19
N PHE A 94 6.20 -12.62 -4.27
CA PHE A 94 5.83 -11.22 -4.37
C PHE A 94 4.92 -10.94 -5.57
N ILE A 95 5.31 -11.38 -6.77
CA ILE A 95 4.47 -11.22 -7.98
C ILE A 95 3.13 -11.95 -7.81
N GLY A 96 3.14 -13.17 -7.27
CA GLY A 96 1.90 -13.89 -6.97
C GLY A 96 0.96 -13.12 -6.02
N LYS A 97 1.51 -12.41 -5.02
CA LYS A 97 0.71 -11.54 -4.13
C LYS A 97 0.17 -10.31 -4.85
N MET A 98 0.96 -9.66 -5.70
CA MET A 98 0.49 -8.53 -6.51
C MET A 98 -0.61 -8.95 -7.50
N ASP A 99 -0.49 -10.12 -8.13
CA ASP A 99 -1.51 -10.70 -8.99
C ASP A 99 -2.80 -11.02 -8.22
N LEU A 100 -2.68 -11.54 -6.99
CA LEU A 100 -3.84 -11.74 -6.11
C LEU A 100 -4.57 -10.42 -5.84
N TYR A 101 -3.86 -9.35 -5.50
CA TYR A 101 -4.47 -8.04 -5.30
C TYR A 101 -5.17 -7.52 -6.57
N ARG A 102 -4.56 -7.72 -7.75
CA ARG A 102 -5.19 -7.36 -9.02
C ARG A 102 -6.50 -8.13 -9.23
N ASN A 103 -6.50 -9.45 -9.02
CA ASN A 103 -7.67 -10.29 -9.20
C ASN A 103 -8.81 -9.90 -8.24
N LEU A 104 -8.51 -9.66 -6.96
CA LEU A 104 -9.49 -9.21 -5.98
C LEU A 104 -10.10 -7.84 -6.35
N PHE A 105 -9.31 -6.93 -6.93
CA PHE A 105 -9.86 -5.67 -7.47
C PHE A 105 -10.77 -5.91 -8.69
N ILE A 106 -10.40 -6.82 -9.59
CA ILE A 106 -11.25 -7.17 -10.75
C ILE A 106 -12.57 -7.80 -10.28
N GLU A 107 -12.52 -8.65 -9.25
CA GLU A 107 -13.70 -9.22 -8.61
C GLU A 107 -14.60 -8.12 -8.03
N SER A 108 -14.06 -7.17 -7.27
CA SER A 108 -14.86 -6.04 -6.74
C SER A 108 -15.48 -5.19 -7.85
N VAL A 109 -14.78 -4.99 -8.97
CA VAL A 109 -15.31 -4.30 -10.16
C VAL A 109 -16.46 -5.07 -10.82
N ASN A 110 -16.38 -6.40 -10.85
CA ASN A 110 -17.44 -7.26 -11.40
C ASN A 110 -18.68 -7.29 -10.51
N GLU A 111 -18.50 -7.16 -9.19
CA GLU A 111 -19.59 -7.04 -8.23
C GLU A 111 -20.31 -5.69 -8.32
N ASP A 112 -19.54 -4.59 -8.36
CA ASP A 112 -20.08 -3.24 -8.53
C ASP A 112 -19.16 -2.36 -9.37
N ARG A 113 -19.72 -1.82 -10.45
CA ARG A 113 -18.99 -0.97 -11.39
C ARG A 113 -18.52 0.35 -10.77
N ILE A 114 -19.06 0.76 -9.62
CA ILE A 114 -18.56 1.91 -8.86
C ILE A 114 -17.07 1.79 -8.53
N ASN A 115 -16.58 0.57 -8.30
CA ASN A 115 -15.18 0.29 -7.97
C ASN A 115 -14.24 0.63 -9.13
N PHE A 116 -14.72 0.48 -10.37
CA PHE A 116 -13.97 0.88 -11.56
C PHE A 116 -14.01 2.39 -11.79
N ASN A 117 -15.21 2.97 -11.68
CA ASN A 117 -15.49 4.36 -12.07
C ASN A 117 -15.03 5.41 -11.03
N THR A 118 -14.52 4.97 -9.89
CA THR A 118 -14.11 5.87 -8.81
C THR A 118 -12.57 5.94 -8.73
N PRO A 119 -11.98 7.14 -8.81
CA PRO A 119 -10.55 7.31 -8.55
C PRO A 119 -10.24 7.13 -7.06
N ILE A 120 -9.02 6.71 -6.71
CA ILE A 120 -8.61 6.41 -5.32
C ILE A 120 -8.88 7.61 -4.39
N CYS A 121 -8.60 8.83 -4.84
CA CYS A 121 -8.82 10.04 -4.04
C CYS A 121 -10.28 10.23 -3.59
N ASN A 122 -11.24 9.59 -4.28
CA ASN A 122 -12.66 9.67 -3.99
C ASN A 122 -13.23 8.41 -3.32
N TYR A 123 -12.43 7.39 -3.01
CA TYR A 123 -12.93 6.16 -2.38
C TYR A 123 -13.71 6.40 -1.09
N GLY A 124 -13.27 7.37 -0.28
CA GLY A 124 -13.97 7.73 0.95
C GLY A 124 -15.37 8.32 0.71
N LYS A 125 -15.60 9.00 -0.41
CA LYS A 125 -16.90 9.61 -0.75
C LYS A 125 -17.98 8.56 -1.05
N TYR A 126 -17.56 7.41 -1.57
CA TYR A 126 -18.44 6.33 -2.00
C TYR A 126 -18.38 5.12 -1.06
N GLU A 127 -17.70 5.24 0.08
CA GLU A 127 -17.56 4.17 1.08
C GLU A 127 -16.93 2.88 0.54
N ILE A 128 -16.03 3.02 -0.44
CA ILE A 128 -15.33 1.92 -1.09
C ILE A 128 -13.82 1.90 -0.78
N GLY A 129 -13.44 2.39 0.41
CA GLY A 129 -12.06 2.38 0.90
C GLY A 129 -11.44 0.98 0.99
N HIS A 130 -12.25 -0.09 0.95
CA HIS A 130 -11.77 -1.47 0.86
C HIS A 130 -10.94 -1.75 -0.41
N ASN A 131 -11.12 -0.98 -1.50
CA ASN A 131 -10.27 -1.13 -2.68
C ASN A 131 -8.82 -0.65 -2.47
N SER A 132 -8.52 0.06 -1.37
CA SER A 132 -7.14 0.45 -1.05
C SER A 132 -6.27 -0.73 -0.61
N TYR A 133 -6.86 -1.83 -0.14
CA TYR A 133 -6.13 -3.08 0.13
C TYR A 133 -5.62 -3.75 -1.15
N THR A 134 -6.25 -3.51 -2.29
CA THR A 134 -5.99 -4.22 -3.54
C THR A 134 -5.37 -3.31 -4.60
N LYS A 135 -6.07 -2.25 -5.01
CA LYS A 135 -5.56 -1.29 -6.00
C LYS A 135 -4.48 -0.38 -5.40
N GLY A 136 -4.56 -0.09 -4.11
CA GLY A 136 -3.59 0.74 -3.39
C GLY A 136 -2.14 0.23 -3.47
N PRO A 137 -1.82 -1.02 -3.10
CA PRO A 137 -0.45 -1.54 -3.19
C PRO A 137 0.10 -1.57 -4.63
N TRP A 138 -0.76 -1.62 -5.66
CA TRP A 138 -0.33 -1.46 -7.06
C TRP A 138 0.23 -0.07 -7.37
N VAL A 139 -0.33 0.99 -6.75
CA VAL A 139 0.22 2.34 -6.87
C VAL A 139 1.65 2.38 -6.33
N LEU A 140 1.85 1.84 -5.12
CA LEU A 140 3.17 1.83 -4.46
C LEU A 140 4.17 0.93 -5.20
N TYR A 141 3.72 -0.23 -5.70
CA TYR A 141 4.54 -1.11 -6.51
C TYR A 141 5.05 -0.42 -7.78
N LEU A 142 4.18 0.24 -8.54
CA LEU A 142 4.58 0.90 -9.77
C LEU A 142 5.44 2.12 -9.53
N LEU A 143 5.20 2.87 -8.44
CA LEU A 143 6.13 3.90 -7.99
C LEU A 143 7.51 3.32 -7.72
N ASN A 144 7.60 2.19 -7.00
CA ASN A 144 8.87 1.52 -6.75
C ASN A 144 9.56 1.12 -8.07
N GLU A 145 8.84 0.52 -9.02
CA GLU A 145 9.41 0.14 -10.32
C GLU A 145 9.84 1.34 -11.19
N ILE A 146 9.18 2.49 -11.07
CA ILE A 146 9.54 3.73 -11.77
C ILE A 146 10.83 4.33 -11.20
N LEU A 147 10.93 4.40 -9.87
CA LEU A 147 12.02 5.07 -9.15
C LEU A 147 13.26 4.17 -8.96
N GLY A 148 13.04 2.87 -8.81
CA GLY A 148 14.03 1.91 -8.31
C GLY A 148 14.02 1.79 -6.78
N ASP A 149 14.37 0.60 -6.28
CA ASP A 149 14.30 0.23 -4.85
C ASP A 149 14.98 1.27 -3.93
N GLU A 150 16.20 1.72 -4.26
CA GLU A 150 16.96 2.67 -3.41
C GLU A 150 16.22 4.01 -3.23
N VAL A 151 15.85 4.65 -4.34
CA VAL A 151 15.16 5.95 -4.33
C VAL A 151 13.77 5.84 -3.72
N PHE A 152 13.05 4.75 -4.01
CA PHE A 152 11.74 4.52 -3.45
C PHE A 152 11.78 4.35 -1.93
N TYR A 153 12.64 3.47 -1.40
CA TYR A 153 12.72 3.26 0.05
C TYR A 153 13.21 4.50 0.79
N GLU A 154 14.14 5.27 0.21
CA GLU A 154 14.53 6.57 0.76
C GLU A 154 13.35 7.56 0.81
N ALA A 155 12.57 7.67 -0.28
CA ALA A 155 11.41 8.55 -0.33
C ALA A 155 10.33 8.17 0.69
N ILE A 156 10.02 6.87 0.81
CA ILE A 156 9.07 6.37 1.79
C ILE A 156 9.58 6.62 3.21
N ARG A 157 10.85 6.32 3.51
CA ARG A 157 11.44 6.60 4.83
C ARG A 157 11.32 8.08 5.21
N ILE A 158 11.67 8.98 4.29
CA ILE A 158 11.56 10.43 4.51
C ILE A 158 10.11 10.82 4.76
N PHE A 159 9.17 10.35 3.92
CA PHE A 159 7.74 10.62 4.07
C PHE A 159 7.21 10.18 5.44
N LEU A 160 7.45 8.94 5.84
CA LEU A 160 6.96 8.41 7.12
C LEU A 160 7.58 9.14 8.32
N SER A 161 8.85 9.55 8.21
CA SER A 161 9.53 10.30 9.28
C SER A 161 9.07 11.77 9.39
N GLU A 162 8.89 12.46 8.27
CA GLU A 162 8.53 13.89 8.23
C GLU A 162 7.08 14.13 8.67
N PHE A 163 6.22 13.15 8.44
CA PHE A 163 4.78 13.22 8.69
C PHE A 163 4.29 12.32 9.83
N ARG A 164 5.19 11.74 10.63
CA ARG A 164 4.86 10.90 11.79
C ARG A 164 3.78 11.51 12.70
N ASP A 165 3.92 12.81 13.01
CA ASP A 165 3.02 13.54 13.91
C ASP A 165 2.10 14.54 13.18
N LYS A 166 1.94 14.39 11.86
CA LYS A 166 1.19 15.32 11.01
C LYS A 166 0.16 14.58 10.17
N GLU A 167 -0.87 15.32 9.76
CA GLU A 167 -1.83 14.80 8.78
C GLU A 167 -1.36 15.06 7.35
N VAL A 168 -1.42 14.04 6.49
CA VAL A 168 -1.00 14.10 5.08
C VAL A 168 -2.16 14.09 4.10
N ASP A 169 -1.93 14.61 2.91
CA ASP A 169 -2.70 14.26 1.72
C ASP A 169 -1.84 13.73 0.57
N PHE A 170 -2.49 13.49 -0.58
CA PHE A 170 -1.83 12.97 -1.77
C PHE A 170 -0.81 13.94 -2.37
N GLU A 171 -0.94 15.26 -2.16
CA GLU A 171 0.05 16.23 -2.62
C GLU A 171 1.28 16.25 -1.70
N ASP A 172 1.09 16.10 -0.38
CA ASP A 172 2.20 15.92 0.57
C ASP A 172 3.03 14.68 0.21
N PHE A 173 2.35 13.57 -0.12
CA PHE A 173 2.99 12.33 -0.56
C PHE A 173 3.73 12.48 -1.89
N LYS A 174 3.05 13.02 -2.91
CA LYS A 174 3.63 13.31 -4.22
C LYS A 174 4.88 14.18 -4.07
N GLY A 175 4.76 15.32 -3.39
CA GLY A 175 5.85 16.29 -3.23
C GLY A 175 7.07 15.70 -2.52
N THR A 176 6.86 14.81 -1.56
CA THR A 176 7.98 14.11 -0.90
C THR A 176 8.73 13.20 -1.87
N ILE A 177 8.00 12.41 -2.66
CA ILE A 177 8.63 11.50 -3.62
C ILE A 177 9.34 12.29 -4.73
N GLU A 178 8.72 13.34 -5.27
CA GLU A 178 9.33 14.18 -6.31
C GLU A 178 10.60 14.88 -5.80
N LYS A 179 10.60 15.36 -4.55
CA LYS A 179 11.77 15.98 -3.92
C LYS A 179 12.96 15.04 -3.81
N VAL A 180 12.74 13.76 -3.49
CA VAL A 180 13.80 12.76 -3.33
C VAL A 180 14.26 12.21 -4.68
N SER A 181 13.31 11.93 -5.58
CA SER A 181 13.60 11.32 -6.87
C SER A 181 14.04 12.30 -7.97
N ASN A 182 13.70 13.59 -7.81
CA ASN A 182 13.84 14.61 -8.84
C ASN A 182 13.14 14.25 -10.17
N ILE A 183 12.00 13.55 -10.08
CA ILE A 183 11.13 13.15 -11.19
C ILE A 183 9.78 13.82 -11.03
N ASP A 184 9.21 14.39 -12.11
CA ASP A 184 7.82 14.85 -12.12
C ASP A 184 6.86 13.65 -12.19
N LEU A 185 6.06 13.49 -11.16
CA LEU A 185 5.08 12.41 -11.01
C LEU A 185 3.65 12.89 -11.28
N SER A 186 3.46 14.10 -11.80
CA SER A 186 2.14 14.67 -12.10
C SER A 186 1.33 13.76 -13.03
N ALA A 187 1.95 13.24 -14.09
CA ALA A 187 1.28 12.33 -15.03
C ALA A 187 0.91 10.99 -14.36
N PHE A 188 1.75 10.50 -13.45
CA PHE A 188 1.48 9.27 -12.70
C PHE A 188 0.30 9.46 -11.74
N PHE A 189 0.35 10.48 -10.87
CA PHE A 189 -0.70 10.75 -9.88
C PHE A 189 -2.04 11.06 -10.55
N LYS A 190 -2.02 11.78 -11.67
CA LYS A 190 -3.23 12.03 -12.47
C LYS A 190 -3.95 10.75 -12.86
N LYS A 191 -3.22 9.70 -13.26
CA LYS A 191 -3.80 8.42 -13.71
C LYS A 191 -4.09 7.45 -12.56
N TRP A 192 -3.22 7.44 -11.54
CA TRP A 192 -3.25 6.43 -10.48
C TRP A 192 -4.04 6.86 -9.25
N ILE A 193 -4.04 8.14 -8.89
CA ILE A 193 -4.72 8.64 -7.69
C ILE A 193 -5.99 9.40 -8.05
N TYR A 194 -5.89 10.30 -9.03
CA TYR A 194 -6.97 11.24 -9.38
C TYR A 194 -7.84 10.80 -10.56
N GLY A 195 -7.44 9.74 -11.27
CA GLY A 195 -8.05 9.24 -12.48
C GLY A 195 -8.52 7.79 -12.36
N ILE A 196 -9.25 7.35 -13.38
CA ILE A 196 -9.78 5.98 -13.48
C ILE A 196 -8.92 5.09 -14.39
N GLU A 197 -7.94 5.66 -15.08
CA GLU A 197 -7.04 4.97 -16.01
C GLU A 197 -6.27 3.83 -15.31
N SER A 198 -5.97 3.98 -14.02
CA SER A 198 -5.43 2.89 -13.21
C SER A 198 -6.36 1.67 -13.10
N SER A 199 -7.68 1.88 -13.06
CA SER A 199 -8.66 0.78 -13.09
C SER A 199 -8.61 0.08 -14.45
N GLU A 200 -8.53 0.84 -15.55
CA GLU A 200 -8.40 0.30 -16.91
C GLU A 200 -7.13 -0.55 -17.07
N LEU A 201 -5.99 -0.05 -16.60
CA LEU A 201 -4.71 -0.75 -16.70
C LEU A 201 -4.72 -2.08 -15.94
N LEU A 202 -5.34 -2.12 -14.76
CA LEU A 202 -5.45 -3.35 -13.96
C LEU A 202 -6.46 -4.34 -14.54
N CYS A 203 -7.65 -3.88 -14.94
CA CYS A 203 -8.68 -4.76 -15.52
C CYS A 203 -8.27 -5.36 -16.88
N ASN A 204 -7.41 -4.68 -17.63
CA ASN A 204 -6.92 -5.17 -18.92
C ASN A 204 -5.62 -5.99 -18.79
N ASP A 205 -5.18 -6.29 -17.58
CA ASP A 205 -3.96 -7.08 -17.29
C ASP A 205 -2.71 -6.57 -18.03
N VAL A 206 -2.53 -5.23 -18.02
CA VAL A 206 -1.39 -4.62 -18.70
C VAL A 206 -0.11 -4.93 -17.93
N ASP A 207 0.91 -5.43 -18.64
CA ASP A 207 2.21 -5.76 -18.08
C ASP A 207 2.89 -4.54 -17.42
N VAL A 208 3.53 -4.77 -16.28
CA VAL A 208 4.21 -3.73 -15.49
C VAL A 208 5.23 -2.97 -16.33
N LYS A 209 6.03 -3.65 -17.16
CA LYS A 209 7.04 -2.98 -17.99
C LYS A 209 6.39 -2.03 -18.99
N HIS A 210 5.25 -2.43 -19.56
CA HIS A 210 4.49 -1.57 -20.45
C HIS A 210 3.93 -0.34 -19.71
N ILE A 211 3.40 -0.52 -18.50
CA ILE A 211 2.90 0.59 -17.68
C ILE A 211 4.02 1.59 -17.37
N ILE A 212 5.16 1.12 -16.86
CA ILE A 212 6.25 2.01 -16.39
C ILE A 212 6.99 2.71 -17.54
N ASN A 213 7.06 2.10 -18.73
CA ASN A 213 7.70 2.72 -19.88
C ASN A 213 7.06 4.07 -20.25
N ASN A 214 5.75 4.22 -20.03
CA ASN A 214 5.03 5.47 -20.26
C ASN A 214 5.42 6.60 -19.29
N TYR A 215 6.15 6.30 -18.22
CA TYR A 215 6.62 7.28 -17.23
C TYR A 215 8.14 7.45 -17.24
N LYS A 216 8.89 6.53 -17.85
CA LYS A 216 10.35 6.62 -17.99
C LYS A 216 10.79 7.39 -19.24
N SER A 217 9.91 7.56 -20.23
CA SER A 217 10.18 8.25 -21.50
C SER A 217 10.11 9.78 -21.46
N GLU A 218 9.83 10.38 -20.30
CA GLU A 218 9.78 11.85 -20.12
C GLU A 218 11.06 12.44 -19.50
N LYS A 219 12.17 11.68 -19.47
CA LYS A 219 13.50 12.15 -19.06
C LYS A 219 14.30 12.75 -20.22
#